data_AF-A0A804IL38-F1
#
_entry.id   AF-A0A804IL38-F1
#
_cell.length_a   1.000
_cell.length_b   1.000
_cell.length_c   1.000
_cell.angle_alpha   90.00
_cell.angle_beta   90.00
_cell.angle_gamma   90.00
#
_symmetry.space_group_name_H-M   'P 1'
#
loop_
_entity.id
_entity.type
_entity.pdbx_description
1 polymer ?
#
loop_
_entity_poly.entity_id
_entity_poly.type
_entity_poly.pdbx_seq_one_letter_code
_entity_poly.pdbx_strand_id
1 'polypeptide(L)'
;MAAELSPTLSKSIFEGAGGSYATWSGADLPLLTDAKLGGGKLVLKPLGLALPHYSDSSKVGYVLEGRAVVGLTLYGESKQRILLLEKGDVVALVMGSLTWWYNEEEDSDFSIAFLGDTATAVRPGDIAYFFLAGSLGMLHGFSTEFLSRACGIRDAEAEELFGSQPGALIITLQQKLPGLRASRADSEGIVVNAERVAAYIDVKSGGCAASVTRDELVALGGFRFSVDLTRLEPNAVRLPGFFVDAAVQLIYVAKGSGRVQIAGTDGNRALDAEVKEGYLFGLPKFFAMSVIAGGEGMEWFSIITSPRPAFEQLTGRTSELNMLPSQILESSLNVTPDLVKLLKTNGSAHDVFAPPSQTRN
;
A
#
# COMPACT_ATOMS: atom_id res chain seq x y z
N MET A 1 -4.83 25.16 8.49
CA MET A 1 -4.81 25.01 7.02
C MET A 1 -5.62 23.77 6.69
N ALA A 2 -6.53 23.82 5.73
CA ALA A 2 -7.19 22.62 5.25
C ALA A 2 -6.10 21.72 4.62
N ALA A 3 -5.97 20.49 5.10
CA ALA A 3 -5.09 19.52 4.46
C ALA A 3 -5.66 19.18 3.08
N GLU A 4 -4.81 19.17 2.05
CA GLU A 4 -5.22 18.66 0.74
C GLU A 4 -5.35 17.13 0.85
N LEU A 5 -6.60 16.65 0.87
CA LEU A 5 -6.93 15.23 1.06
C LEU A 5 -7.55 14.60 -0.19
N SER A 6 -7.54 15.32 -1.32
CA SER A 6 -8.15 14.83 -2.55
C SER A 6 -7.52 13.50 -2.97
N PRO A 7 -8.34 12.49 -3.30
CA PRO A 7 -7.85 11.24 -3.86
C PRO A 7 -7.09 11.47 -5.16
N THR A 8 -5.94 10.83 -5.32
CA THR A 8 -5.02 11.05 -6.45
C THR A 8 -4.68 9.76 -7.19
N LEU A 9 -4.48 9.86 -8.50
CA LEU A 9 -3.88 8.82 -9.31
C LEU A 9 -2.35 8.98 -9.33
N SER A 10 -1.64 7.86 -9.49
CA SER A 10 -0.20 7.90 -9.65
C SER A 10 0.19 8.54 -10.98
N LYS A 11 1.38 9.15 -11.01
CA LYS A 11 1.99 9.71 -12.22
C LYS A 11 3.16 8.84 -12.64
N SER A 12 3.20 8.44 -13.92
CA SER A 12 4.32 7.68 -14.47
C SER A 12 5.59 8.54 -14.42
N ILE A 13 6.66 7.98 -13.85
CA ILE A 13 8.01 8.57 -13.90
C ILE A 13 8.92 7.78 -14.84
N PHE A 14 8.47 6.62 -15.30
CA PHE A 14 9.12 5.81 -16.31
C PHE A 14 8.10 4.96 -17.06
N GLU A 15 8.22 4.94 -18.38
CA GLU A 15 7.43 4.11 -19.26
C GLU A 15 8.32 3.58 -20.39
N GLY A 16 8.27 2.27 -20.61
CA GLY A 16 9.03 1.60 -21.66
C GLY A 16 8.36 0.29 -22.07
N ALA A 17 8.91 -0.36 -23.10
CA ALA A 17 8.33 -1.60 -23.64
C ALA A 17 8.22 -2.73 -22.61
N GLY A 18 9.14 -2.78 -21.62
CA GLY A 18 9.15 -3.82 -20.59
C GLY A 18 8.22 -3.54 -19.42
N GLY A 19 7.66 -2.33 -19.31
CA GLY A 19 6.87 -1.95 -18.14
C GLY A 19 6.89 -0.46 -17.85
N SER A 20 6.27 -0.11 -16.73
CA SER A 20 6.21 1.25 -16.22
C SER A 20 6.36 1.29 -14.71
N TYR A 21 6.81 2.44 -14.21
CA TYR A 21 6.78 2.75 -12.80
C TYR A 21 6.13 4.11 -12.59
N ALA A 22 5.10 4.14 -11.76
CA ALA A 22 4.36 5.35 -11.40
C ALA A 22 4.45 5.60 -9.89
N THR A 23 4.37 6.86 -9.47
CA THR A 23 4.47 7.27 -8.07
C THR A 23 3.34 8.20 -7.67
N TRP A 24 3.00 8.20 -6.39
CA TRP A 24 2.30 9.31 -5.75
C TRP A 24 3.34 10.14 -5.04
N SER A 25 3.51 11.39 -5.48
CA SER A 25 4.53 12.27 -4.92
C SER A 25 4.00 13.06 -3.73
N GLY A 26 4.84 13.27 -2.73
CA GLY A 26 4.54 14.18 -1.62
C GLY A 26 4.32 15.63 -2.04
N ALA A 27 4.82 16.03 -3.21
CA ALA A 27 4.54 17.35 -3.79
C ALA A 27 3.06 17.52 -4.22
N ASP A 28 2.41 16.42 -4.63
CA ASP A 28 1.01 16.42 -5.05
C ASP A 28 0.05 16.08 -3.89
N LEU A 29 0.51 15.28 -2.93
CA LEU A 29 -0.27 14.86 -1.76
C LEU A 29 0.54 15.15 -0.48
N PRO A 30 0.43 16.36 0.10
CA PRO A 30 1.24 16.80 1.25
C PRO A 30 1.20 15.88 2.47
N LEU A 31 0.09 15.14 2.64
CA LEU A 31 -0.04 14.11 3.68
C LEU A 31 1.11 13.10 3.64
N LEU A 32 1.61 12.73 2.46
CA LEU A 32 2.73 11.81 2.29
C LEU A 32 4.01 12.38 2.91
N THR A 33 4.33 13.65 2.66
CA THR A 33 5.49 14.32 3.25
C THR A 33 5.34 14.47 4.76
N ASP A 34 4.17 14.92 5.23
CA ASP A 34 3.91 15.17 6.66
C ASP A 34 3.92 13.87 7.49
N ALA A 35 3.30 12.81 6.96
CA ALA A 35 3.26 11.51 7.60
C ALA A 35 4.53 10.67 7.35
N LYS A 36 5.41 11.13 6.46
CA LYS A 36 6.61 10.42 6.00
C LYS A 36 6.26 9.05 5.41
N LEU A 37 5.27 9.04 4.54
CA LEU A 37 4.82 7.86 3.81
C LEU A 37 5.03 8.08 2.31
N GLY A 38 5.14 6.99 1.56
CA GLY A 38 5.29 7.04 0.11
C GLY A 38 4.51 5.95 -0.58
N GLY A 39 4.21 6.17 -1.85
CA GLY A 39 3.49 5.23 -2.68
C GLY A 39 4.11 5.07 -4.07
N GLY A 40 3.98 3.88 -4.65
CA GLY A 40 4.33 3.64 -6.04
C GLY A 40 3.62 2.44 -6.63
N LYS A 41 3.63 2.33 -7.96
CA LYS A 41 3.03 1.22 -8.70
C LYS A 41 4.00 0.76 -9.77
N LEU A 42 4.37 -0.52 -9.71
CA LEU A 42 5.16 -1.18 -10.73
C LEU A 42 4.24 -1.99 -11.63
N VAL A 43 4.44 -1.86 -12.95
CA VAL A 43 3.82 -2.72 -13.95
C VAL A 43 4.93 -3.33 -14.79
N LEU A 44 4.95 -4.65 -14.93
CA LEU A 44 5.85 -5.38 -15.82
C LEU A 44 5.04 -6.01 -16.94
N LYS A 45 5.36 -5.63 -18.18
CA LYS A 45 4.83 -6.28 -19.38
C LYS A 45 5.43 -7.68 -19.52
N PRO A 46 4.88 -8.54 -20.41
CA PRO A 46 5.51 -9.81 -20.74
C PRO A 46 7.01 -9.70 -20.98
N LEU A 47 7.78 -10.60 -20.37
CA LEU A 47 9.25 -10.61 -20.39
C LEU A 47 9.92 -9.32 -19.87
N GLY A 48 9.19 -8.50 -19.10
CA GLY A 48 9.68 -7.29 -18.46
C GLY A 48 10.58 -7.59 -17.27
N LEU A 49 11.77 -6.98 -17.22
CA LEU A 49 12.74 -7.07 -16.13
C LEU A 49 13.01 -5.69 -15.55
N ALA A 50 12.57 -5.42 -14.32
CA ALA A 50 13.08 -4.31 -13.53
C ALA A 50 14.51 -4.63 -13.09
N LEU A 51 15.45 -3.79 -13.51
CA LEU A 51 16.88 -3.99 -13.27
C LEU A 51 17.21 -4.01 -11.77
N PRO A 52 18.31 -4.67 -11.34
CA PRO A 52 18.68 -4.76 -9.94
C PRO A 52 18.85 -3.39 -9.29
N HIS A 53 18.17 -3.17 -8.17
CA HIS A 53 18.13 -1.87 -7.50
C HIS A 53 17.96 -1.99 -5.98
N TYR A 54 18.43 -0.95 -5.29
CA TYR A 54 18.08 -0.66 -3.91
C TYR A 54 16.91 0.34 -3.85
N SER A 55 16.31 0.45 -2.67
CA SER A 55 15.32 1.48 -2.36
C SER A 55 15.65 2.13 -1.01
N ASP A 56 15.39 3.44 -0.91
CA ASP A 56 15.61 4.24 0.32
C ASP A 56 14.50 4.07 1.38
N SER A 57 13.51 3.23 1.11
CA SER A 57 12.30 3.13 1.91
C SER A 57 11.95 1.68 2.21
N SER A 58 11.66 1.40 3.49
CA SER A 58 11.01 0.15 3.90
C SER A 58 9.55 0.22 3.48
N LYS A 59 9.06 -0.77 2.73
CA LYS A 59 7.74 -0.75 2.11
C LYS A 59 7.12 -2.13 2.02
N VAL A 60 5.81 -2.17 1.87
CA VAL A 60 5.04 -3.36 1.55
C VAL A 60 4.48 -3.23 0.15
N GLY A 61 4.47 -4.34 -0.59
CA GLY A 61 3.84 -4.44 -1.90
C GLY A 61 2.61 -5.34 -1.85
N TYR A 62 1.52 -4.93 -2.48
CA TYR A 62 0.32 -5.75 -2.68
C TYR A 62 0.12 -6.05 -4.16
N VAL A 63 0.20 -7.32 -4.53
CA VAL A 63 0.09 -7.75 -5.94
C VAL A 63 -1.35 -7.66 -6.40
N LEU A 64 -1.58 -6.81 -7.40
CA LEU A 64 -2.91 -6.53 -7.95
C LEU A 64 -3.28 -7.56 -9.02
N GLU A 65 -2.30 -7.95 -9.85
CA GLU A 65 -2.51 -8.83 -10.99
C GLU A 65 -1.22 -9.54 -11.41
N GLY A 66 -1.39 -10.72 -12.02
CA GLY A 66 -0.32 -11.49 -12.62
C GLY A 66 0.59 -12.18 -11.62
N ARG A 67 1.77 -12.56 -12.11
CA ARG A 67 2.84 -13.19 -11.33
C ARG A 67 4.20 -12.64 -11.72
N ALA A 68 5.13 -12.61 -10.77
CA ALA A 68 6.50 -12.21 -11.02
C ALA A 68 7.49 -13.00 -10.16
N VAL A 69 8.66 -13.27 -10.75
CA VAL A 69 9.82 -13.78 -10.05
C VAL A 69 10.61 -12.60 -9.51
N VAL A 70 10.93 -12.63 -8.22
CA VAL A 70 11.65 -11.55 -7.54
C VAL A 70 12.90 -12.11 -6.90
N GLY A 71 14.06 -11.55 -7.26
CA GLY A 71 15.28 -11.76 -6.49
C GLY A 71 15.34 -10.77 -5.34
N LEU A 72 15.61 -11.26 -4.13
CA LEU A 72 15.73 -10.44 -2.93
C LEU A 72 16.99 -10.82 -2.17
N THR A 73 17.87 -9.86 -1.96
CA THR A 73 19.03 -10.03 -1.07
C THR A 73 18.89 -9.06 0.09
N LEU A 74 18.68 -9.61 1.28
CA LEU A 74 18.62 -8.84 2.52
C LEU A 74 20.03 -8.43 2.95
N TYR A 75 20.14 -7.30 3.65
CA TYR A 75 21.42 -6.84 4.17
C TYR A 75 22.04 -7.90 5.10
N GLY A 76 23.31 -8.24 4.84
CA GLY A 76 24.06 -9.24 5.61
C GLY A 76 23.81 -10.69 5.18
N GLU A 77 22.86 -10.97 4.29
CA GLU A 77 22.70 -12.31 3.70
C GLU A 77 23.70 -12.52 2.54
N SER A 78 24.32 -13.70 2.50
CA SER A 78 25.25 -14.10 1.42
C SER A 78 24.56 -14.83 0.26
N LYS A 79 23.26 -15.11 0.40
CA LYS A 79 22.45 -15.81 -0.60
C LYS A 79 21.25 -14.96 -0.97
N GLN A 80 21.00 -14.86 -2.27
CA GLN A 80 19.77 -14.27 -2.77
C GLN A 80 18.61 -15.25 -2.63
N ARG A 81 17.49 -14.75 -2.11
CA ARG A 81 16.19 -15.42 -2.07
C ARG A 81 15.49 -15.23 -3.41
N ILE A 82 14.88 -16.30 -3.94
CA ILE A 82 14.08 -16.21 -5.18
C ILE A 82 12.62 -16.44 -4.80
N LEU A 83 11.83 -15.39 -4.93
CA LEU A 83 10.42 -15.37 -4.61
C LEU A 83 9.59 -15.55 -5.88
N LEU A 84 8.47 -16.25 -5.77
CA LEU A 84 7.38 -16.18 -6.75
C LEU A 84 6.24 -15.44 -6.08
N LEU A 85 5.85 -14.31 -6.65
CA LEU A 85 4.72 -13.52 -6.21
C LEU A 85 3.55 -13.72 -7.16
N GLU A 86 2.34 -13.83 -6.60
CA GLU A 86 1.09 -13.95 -7.33
C GLU A 86 0.04 -12.96 -6.81
N LYS A 87 -1.03 -12.78 -7.58
CA LYS A 87 -2.16 -11.91 -7.20
C LYS A 87 -2.62 -12.17 -5.76
N GLY A 88 -2.80 -11.09 -5.00
CA GLY A 88 -3.20 -11.13 -3.60
C GLY A 88 -2.05 -11.27 -2.61
N ASP A 89 -0.81 -11.51 -3.07
CA ASP A 89 0.34 -11.52 -2.18
C ASP A 89 0.66 -10.14 -1.62
N VAL A 90 0.97 -10.12 -0.32
CA VAL A 90 1.61 -9.01 0.39
C VAL A 90 3.07 -9.39 0.62
N VAL A 91 3.99 -8.58 0.12
CA VAL A 91 5.45 -8.75 0.29
C VAL A 91 6.04 -7.58 1.08
N ALA A 92 6.85 -7.89 2.10
CA ALA A 92 7.59 -6.87 2.86
C ALA A 92 9.01 -6.71 2.34
N LEU A 93 9.41 -5.46 2.09
CA LEU A 93 10.72 -5.08 1.55
C LEU A 93 11.39 -4.09 2.50
N VAL A 94 12.44 -4.54 3.19
CA VAL A 94 13.21 -3.69 4.11
C VAL A 94 14.13 -2.77 3.32
N MET A 95 14.26 -1.51 3.75
CA MET A 95 15.24 -0.56 3.20
C MET A 95 16.63 -1.18 3.12
N GLY A 96 17.35 -0.88 2.03
CA GLY A 96 18.72 -1.40 1.81
C GLY A 96 18.77 -2.83 1.29
N SER A 97 17.63 -3.48 1.05
CA SER A 97 17.60 -4.76 0.32
C SER A 97 17.82 -4.54 -1.19
N LEU A 98 18.61 -5.42 -1.81
CA LEU A 98 18.79 -5.45 -3.26
C LEU A 98 17.69 -6.31 -3.89
N THR A 99 16.95 -5.75 -4.86
CA THR A 99 15.92 -6.49 -5.58
C THR A 99 15.99 -6.35 -7.10
N TRP A 100 15.55 -7.39 -7.81
CA TRP A 100 15.19 -7.34 -9.23
C TRP A 100 13.85 -8.07 -9.42
N TRP A 101 13.07 -7.67 -10.42
CA TRP A 101 11.71 -8.17 -10.62
C TRP A 101 11.50 -8.55 -12.07
N TYR A 102 10.99 -9.74 -12.32
CA TYR A 102 10.88 -10.31 -13.64
C TYR A 102 9.49 -10.91 -13.86
N ASN A 103 8.80 -10.43 -14.89
CA ASN A 103 7.60 -11.09 -15.39
C ASN A 103 8.00 -12.15 -16.41
N GLU A 104 7.92 -13.43 -16.03
CA GLU A 104 8.27 -14.56 -16.90
C GLU A 104 7.16 -14.98 -17.87
N GLU A 105 6.02 -14.30 -17.80
CA GLU A 105 4.87 -14.53 -18.68
C GLU A 105 5.07 -13.91 -20.05
N GLU A 106 4.40 -14.49 -21.04
CA GLU A 106 4.45 -14.05 -22.44
C GLU A 106 3.17 -13.34 -22.88
N ASP A 107 2.09 -13.47 -22.11
CA ASP A 107 0.74 -13.06 -22.50
C ASP A 107 -0.02 -12.27 -21.42
N SER A 108 0.59 -12.06 -20.25
CA SER A 108 -0.04 -11.34 -19.14
C SER A 108 0.91 -10.34 -18.47
N ASP A 109 0.33 -9.23 -18.02
CA ASP A 109 1.02 -8.22 -17.25
C ASP A 109 1.08 -8.62 -15.78
N PHE A 110 2.12 -8.15 -15.09
CA PHE A 110 2.20 -8.15 -13.63
C PHE A 110 2.05 -6.73 -13.12
N SER A 111 1.28 -6.54 -12.04
CA SER A 111 1.23 -5.23 -11.36
C SER A 111 1.14 -5.34 -9.84
N ILE A 112 1.84 -4.41 -9.17
CA ILE A 112 1.95 -4.35 -7.71
C ILE A 112 1.93 -2.89 -7.25
N ALA A 113 1.18 -2.62 -6.18
CA ALA A 113 1.17 -1.32 -5.51
C ALA A 113 2.04 -1.38 -4.25
N PHE A 114 2.91 -0.39 -4.06
CA PHE A 114 3.77 -0.23 -2.90
C PHE A 114 3.30 0.91 -2.01
N LEU A 115 3.26 0.67 -0.71
CA LEU A 115 3.10 1.69 0.33
C LEU A 115 4.24 1.54 1.33
N GLY A 116 4.88 2.63 1.74
CA GLY A 116 6.08 2.54 2.56
C GLY A 116 6.35 3.73 3.47
N ASP A 117 7.34 3.54 4.32
CA ASP A 117 7.91 4.53 5.24
C ASP A 117 9.06 5.26 4.54
N THR A 118 8.89 6.57 4.40
CA THR A 118 9.88 7.46 3.78
C THR A 118 10.54 8.36 4.82
N ALA A 119 10.53 8.00 6.11
CA ALA A 119 11.12 8.84 7.16
C ALA A 119 12.63 9.04 7.04
N THR A 120 13.30 8.10 6.36
CA THR A 120 14.72 8.14 6.02
C THR A 120 14.98 8.28 4.52
N ALA A 121 13.93 8.49 3.72
CA ALA A 121 14.04 8.65 2.28
C ALA A 121 14.80 9.93 1.92
N VAL A 122 15.40 9.94 0.73
CA VAL A 122 16.10 11.13 0.20
C VAL A 122 15.14 12.33 0.11
N ARG A 123 13.87 12.06 -0.22
CA ARG A 123 12.77 13.04 -0.19
C ARG A 123 11.58 12.44 0.56
N PRO A 124 11.25 12.94 1.77
CA PRO A 124 10.05 12.49 2.47
C PRO A 124 8.79 12.71 1.62
N GLY A 125 7.97 11.66 1.48
CA GLY A 125 6.82 11.66 0.58
C GLY A 125 7.04 10.90 -0.72
N ASP A 126 8.29 10.62 -1.11
CA ASP A 126 8.64 9.89 -2.33
C ASP A 126 9.47 8.64 -2.00
N ILE A 127 9.27 7.57 -2.78
CA ILE A 127 10.15 6.38 -2.75
C ILE A 127 11.19 6.53 -3.86
N ALA A 128 12.48 6.48 -3.53
CA ALA A 128 13.56 6.48 -4.50
C ALA A 128 14.17 5.09 -4.70
N TYR A 129 14.77 4.91 -5.88
CA TYR A 129 15.45 3.68 -6.29
C TYR A 129 16.85 3.99 -6.81
N PHE A 130 17.79 3.11 -6.51
CA PHE A 130 19.19 3.23 -6.92
C PHE A 130 19.59 1.96 -7.66
N PHE A 131 19.69 2.08 -8.99
CA PHE A 131 19.95 0.96 -9.86
C PHE A 131 21.43 0.59 -9.87
N LEU A 132 21.73 -0.70 -10.02
CA LEU A 132 23.11 -1.18 -10.20
C LEU A 132 23.54 -1.19 -11.66
N ALA A 133 22.59 -1.41 -12.57
CA ALA A 133 22.83 -1.58 -13.99
C ALA A 133 21.90 -0.67 -14.81
N GLY A 134 22.17 -0.58 -16.10
CA GLY A 134 21.44 0.28 -17.03
C GLY A 134 21.95 1.71 -17.04
N SER A 135 21.34 2.55 -17.88
CA SER A 135 21.74 3.95 -18.09
C SER A 135 21.55 4.85 -16.87
N LEU A 136 20.74 4.43 -15.90
CA LEU A 136 20.59 5.09 -14.59
C LEU A 136 21.28 4.34 -13.44
N GLY A 137 22.12 3.35 -13.77
CA GLY A 137 22.87 2.56 -12.81
C GLY A 137 24.00 3.36 -12.15
N MET A 138 24.20 3.17 -10.84
CA MET A 138 25.26 3.84 -10.07
C MET A 138 26.66 3.55 -10.61
N LEU A 139 26.88 2.39 -11.22
CA LEU A 139 28.17 2.02 -11.81
C LEU A 139 28.53 2.92 -13.00
N HIS A 140 27.54 3.46 -13.71
CA HIS A 140 27.77 4.39 -14.83
C HIS A 140 28.37 5.73 -14.38
N GLY A 141 28.28 6.06 -13.09
CA GLY A 141 28.88 7.27 -12.52
C GLY A 141 30.39 7.19 -12.30
N PHE A 142 31.00 6.00 -12.39
CA PHE A 142 32.43 5.81 -12.21
C PHE A 142 33.17 5.78 -13.54
N SER A 143 34.40 6.30 -13.56
CA SER A 143 35.27 6.18 -14.74
C SER A 143 35.67 4.72 -15.00
N THR A 144 35.95 4.40 -16.26
CA THR A 144 36.44 3.07 -16.68
C THR A 144 37.67 2.63 -15.89
N GLU A 145 38.62 3.53 -15.61
CA GLU A 145 39.82 3.21 -14.80
C GLU A 145 39.47 2.76 -13.37
N PHE A 146 38.48 3.40 -12.74
CA PHE A 146 38.05 3.00 -11.39
C PHE A 146 37.37 1.63 -11.42
N LEU A 147 36.50 1.40 -12.39
CA LEU A 147 35.78 0.14 -12.53
C LEU A 147 36.72 -1.02 -12.89
N SER A 148 37.65 -0.81 -13.82
CA SER A 148 38.61 -1.83 -14.25
C SER A 148 39.52 -2.26 -13.10
N ARG A 149 40.05 -1.31 -12.32
CA ARG A 149 40.85 -1.60 -11.13
C ARG A 149 40.07 -2.25 -10.01
N ALA A 150 38.85 -1.77 -9.73
CA ALA A 150 38.00 -2.34 -8.67
C ALA A 150 37.63 -3.79 -8.96
N CYS A 151 37.40 -4.14 -10.23
CA CYS A 151 37.06 -5.48 -10.67
C CYS A 151 38.28 -6.35 -11.01
N GLY A 152 39.47 -5.79 -11.15
CA GLY A 152 40.67 -6.51 -11.59
C GLY A 152 40.62 -6.96 -13.05
N ILE A 153 39.98 -6.18 -13.92
CA ILE A 153 39.78 -6.46 -15.36
C ILE A 153 40.45 -5.38 -16.22
N ARG A 154 40.52 -5.60 -17.55
CA ARG A 154 41.03 -4.62 -18.50
C ARG A 154 40.02 -3.50 -18.74
N ASP A 155 40.50 -2.31 -19.10
CA ASP A 155 39.63 -1.15 -19.38
C ASP A 155 38.57 -1.44 -20.44
N ALA A 156 38.95 -2.11 -21.53
CA ALA A 156 38.01 -2.50 -22.59
C ALA A 156 36.91 -3.45 -22.09
N GLU A 157 37.23 -4.35 -21.15
CA GLU A 157 36.25 -5.26 -20.55
C GLU A 157 35.31 -4.51 -19.60
N ALA A 158 35.82 -3.51 -18.87
CA ALA A 158 34.99 -2.66 -18.01
C ALA A 158 34.04 -1.80 -18.83
N GLU A 159 34.51 -1.22 -19.94
CA GLU A 159 33.69 -0.42 -20.86
C GLU A 159 32.56 -1.28 -21.46
N GLU A 160 32.86 -2.49 -21.91
CA GLU A 160 31.85 -3.42 -22.40
C GLU A 160 30.87 -3.84 -21.30
N LEU A 161 31.36 -4.27 -20.13
CA LEU A 161 30.53 -4.80 -19.05
C LEU A 161 29.55 -3.76 -18.47
N PHE A 162 30.02 -2.53 -18.26
CA PHE A 162 29.23 -1.47 -17.61
C PHE A 162 28.57 -0.51 -18.60
N GLY A 163 28.91 -0.58 -19.89
CA GLY A 163 28.34 0.25 -20.95
C GLY A 163 27.31 -0.44 -21.86
N SER A 164 27.21 -1.77 -21.85
CA SER A 164 26.40 -2.51 -22.84
C SER A 164 24.88 -2.43 -22.66
N GLN A 165 24.37 -2.05 -21.49
CA GLN A 165 22.92 -2.00 -21.23
C GLN A 165 22.38 -0.58 -21.36
N PRO A 166 21.71 -0.21 -22.48
CA PRO A 166 21.16 1.14 -22.66
C PRO A 166 19.86 1.39 -21.88
N GLY A 167 19.15 0.33 -21.47
CA GLY A 167 17.90 0.45 -20.73
C GLY A 167 18.05 1.12 -19.37
N ALA A 168 16.99 1.81 -18.90
CA ALA A 168 17.04 2.60 -17.67
C ALA A 168 16.53 1.82 -16.44
N LEU A 169 15.22 1.75 -16.22
CA LEU A 169 14.61 1.10 -15.04
C LEU A 169 14.16 -0.33 -15.34
N ILE A 170 13.38 -0.47 -16.40
CA ILE A 170 12.75 -1.73 -16.81
C ILE A 170 13.10 -1.98 -18.27
N ILE A 171 13.55 -3.19 -18.58
CA ILE A 171 13.88 -3.63 -19.94
C ILE A 171 12.97 -4.77 -20.38
N THR A 172 12.87 -5.00 -21.68
CA THR A 172 12.23 -6.19 -22.24
C THR A 172 13.29 -7.20 -22.62
N LEU A 173 13.13 -8.44 -22.17
CA LEU A 173 13.98 -9.55 -22.60
C LEU A 173 13.46 -10.16 -23.90
N GLN A 174 14.38 -10.63 -24.74
CA GLN A 174 14.04 -11.31 -26.00
C GLN A 174 13.60 -12.76 -25.79
N GLN A 175 14.02 -13.35 -24.67
CA GLN A 175 13.76 -14.75 -24.32
C GLN A 175 13.74 -14.91 -22.80
N LYS A 176 13.10 -15.98 -22.33
CA LYS A 176 13.04 -16.29 -20.90
C LYS A 176 14.43 -16.54 -20.31
N LEU A 177 14.63 -16.09 -19.07
CA LEU A 177 15.83 -16.37 -18.31
C LEU A 177 15.82 -17.84 -17.84
N PRO A 178 16.83 -18.66 -18.18
CA PRO A 178 16.89 -20.03 -17.71
C PRO A 178 17.33 -20.10 -16.25
N GLY A 179 16.76 -21.04 -15.49
CA GLY A 179 17.31 -21.47 -14.20
C GLY A 179 16.88 -20.66 -12.97
N LEU A 180 15.99 -19.67 -13.10
CA LEU A 180 15.37 -19.03 -11.94
C LEU A 180 14.39 -20.01 -11.27
N ARG A 181 14.67 -20.39 -10.01
CA ARG A 181 13.82 -21.32 -9.25
C ARG A 181 13.42 -20.70 -7.94
N ALA A 182 12.16 -20.26 -7.87
CA ALA A 182 11.58 -19.83 -6.61
C ALA A 182 11.43 -20.99 -5.64
N SER A 183 11.54 -20.71 -4.34
CA SER A 183 11.32 -21.72 -3.31
C SER A 183 10.41 -21.18 -2.20
N ARG A 184 9.58 -22.06 -1.62
CA ARG A 184 8.70 -21.68 -0.51
C ARG A 184 9.47 -21.20 0.72
N ALA A 185 10.67 -21.74 0.95
CA ALA A 185 11.54 -21.35 2.04
C ALA A 185 12.04 -19.91 1.88
N ASP A 186 12.29 -19.47 0.64
CA ASP A 186 12.73 -18.10 0.36
C ASP A 186 11.64 -17.06 0.70
N SER A 187 10.36 -17.42 0.53
CA SER A 187 9.19 -16.57 0.86
C SER A 187 8.83 -16.52 2.34
N GLU A 188 9.35 -17.44 3.16
CA GLU A 188 8.97 -17.56 4.57
C GLU A 188 9.28 -16.28 5.37
N GLY A 189 8.25 -15.75 6.04
CA GLY A 189 8.34 -14.52 6.82
C GLY A 189 8.42 -13.22 6.00
N ILE A 190 8.41 -13.29 4.66
CA ILE A 190 8.56 -12.15 3.75
C ILE A 190 7.33 -11.94 2.87
N VAL A 191 6.64 -13.04 2.51
CA VAL A 191 5.43 -13.01 1.68
C VAL A 191 4.30 -13.72 2.40
N VAL A 192 3.10 -13.14 2.37
CA VAL A 192 1.85 -13.77 2.80
C VAL A 192 0.75 -13.43 1.81
N ASN A 193 -0.06 -14.41 1.44
CA ASN A 193 -1.22 -14.15 0.60
C ASN A 193 -2.37 -13.59 1.43
N ALA A 194 -2.94 -12.48 1.00
CA ALA A 194 -4.04 -11.77 1.67
C ALA A 194 -5.23 -12.68 2.00
N GLU A 195 -5.56 -13.63 1.12
CA GLU A 195 -6.70 -14.54 1.32
C GLU A 195 -6.48 -15.55 2.45
N ARG A 196 -5.23 -15.75 2.88
CA ARG A 196 -4.88 -16.66 3.99
C ARG A 196 -4.85 -15.95 5.34
N VAL A 197 -4.95 -14.62 5.35
CA VAL A 197 -4.93 -13.83 6.58
C VAL A 197 -6.32 -13.88 7.20
N ALA A 198 -6.40 -14.31 8.45
CA ALA A 198 -7.68 -14.38 9.15
C ALA A 198 -8.26 -12.96 9.32
N ALA A 199 -9.53 -12.80 8.94
CA ALA A 199 -10.24 -11.56 9.18
C ALA A 199 -10.47 -11.37 10.69
N TYR A 200 -10.10 -10.20 11.23
CA TYR A 200 -10.43 -9.84 12.60
C TYR A 200 -11.85 -9.26 12.69
N ILE A 201 -12.41 -8.86 11.55
CA ILE A 201 -13.80 -8.43 11.38
C ILE A 201 -14.37 -9.13 10.16
N ASP A 202 -15.51 -9.78 10.34
CA ASP A 202 -16.30 -10.38 9.25
C ASP A 202 -17.79 -10.15 9.53
N VAL A 203 -18.40 -9.23 8.77
CA VAL A 203 -19.80 -8.88 8.87
C VAL A 203 -20.51 -9.37 7.61
N LYS A 204 -21.40 -10.35 7.79
CA LYS A 204 -22.20 -10.91 6.69
C LYS A 204 -22.93 -9.81 5.90
N SER A 205 -22.67 -9.74 4.59
CA SER A 205 -23.20 -8.72 3.66
C SER A 205 -22.76 -7.28 3.94
N GLY A 206 -21.81 -7.06 4.87
CA GLY A 206 -21.19 -5.77 5.14
C GLY A 206 -19.75 -5.72 4.62
N GLY A 207 -18.98 -6.77 4.85
CA GLY A 207 -17.58 -6.83 4.44
C GLY A 207 -16.69 -7.51 5.46
N CYS A 208 -15.39 -7.53 5.18
CA CYS A 208 -14.37 -8.09 6.06
C CYS A 208 -13.12 -7.22 6.11
N ALA A 209 -12.40 -7.26 7.23
CA ALA A 209 -11.10 -6.64 7.40
C ALA A 209 -10.10 -7.62 8.03
N ALA A 210 -8.89 -7.61 7.51
CA ALA A 210 -7.77 -8.42 7.95
C ALA A 210 -6.55 -7.53 8.14
N SER A 211 -5.74 -7.80 9.17
CA SER A 211 -4.50 -7.07 9.41
C SER A 211 -3.32 -8.01 9.21
N VAL A 212 -2.30 -7.54 8.49
CA VAL A 212 -1.03 -8.24 8.39
C VAL A 212 -0.04 -7.53 9.31
N THR A 213 0.38 -8.25 10.33
CA THR A 213 1.33 -7.79 11.33
C THR A 213 2.59 -8.66 11.28
N ARG A 214 3.50 -8.48 12.24
CA ARG A 214 4.69 -9.32 12.38
C ARG A 214 4.35 -10.80 12.64
N ASP A 215 3.15 -11.09 13.14
CA ASP A 215 2.73 -12.45 13.48
C ASP A 215 2.42 -13.24 12.19
N GLU A 216 1.88 -12.58 11.17
CA GLU A 216 1.67 -13.13 9.83
C GLU A 216 2.92 -12.99 8.94
N LEU A 217 3.65 -11.89 9.08
CA LEU A 217 4.75 -11.49 8.20
C LEU A 217 5.94 -10.98 9.01
N VAL A 218 6.82 -11.90 9.42
CA VAL A 218 7.96 -11.64 10.33
C VAL A 218 8.80 -10.41 9.95
N ALA A 219 9.01 -10.18 8.65
CA ALA A 219 9.76 -9.03 8.14
C ALA A 219 9.16 -7.67 8.58
N LEU A 220 7.88 -7.59 8.93
CA LEU A 220 7.23 -6.40 9.48
C LEU A 220 7.70 -6.03 10.90
N GLY A 221 8.47 -6.88 11.58
CA GLY A 221 8.96 -6.60 12.94
C GLY A 221 9.77 -5.30 13.08
N GLY A 222 10.39 -4.81 12.00
CA GLY A 222 11.13 -3.54 11.96
C GLY A 222 10.34 -2.36 11.39
N PHE A 223 9.08 -2.55 11.01
CA PHE A 223 8.27 -1.54 10.37
C PHE A 223 7.49 -0.71 11.41
N ARG A 224 7.33 0.58 11.13
CA ARG A 224 6.56 1.52 11.97
C ARG A 224 5.06 1.52 11.70
N PHE A 225 4.60 0.62 10.84
CA PHE A 225 3.23 0.53 10.39
C PHE A 225 2.78 -0.93 10.36
N SER A 226 1.47 -1.13 10.47
CA SER A 226 0.80 -2.39 10.10
C SER A 226 0.19 -2.26 8.70
N VAL A 227 -0.21 -3.40 8.14
CA VAL A 227 -1.00 -3.46 6.91
C VAL A 227 -2.44 -3.81 7.27
N ASP A 228 -3.39 -3.16 6.60
CA ASP A 228 -4.81 -3.47 6.70
C ASP A 228 -5.41 -3.68 5.31
N LEU A 229 -6.11 -4.79 5.18
CA LEU A 229 -6.80 -5.25 3.98
C LEU A 229 -8.29 -5.23 4.29
N THR A 230 -9.05 -4.38 3.61
CA THR A 230 -10.49 -4.29 3.83
C THR A 230 -11.25 -4.48 2.53
N ARG A 231 -12.34 -5.25 2.61
CA ARG A 231 -13.34 -5.41 1.56
C ARG A 231 -14.71 -5.04 2.10
N LEU A 232 -15.39 -4.13 1.41
CA LEU A 232 -16.81 -3.85 1.59
C LEU A 232 -17.62 -4.54 0.50
N GLU A 233 -18.71 -5.17 0.91
CA GLU A 233 -19.70 -5.73 -0.01
C GLU A 233 -20.43 -4.59 -0.77
N PRO A 234 -21.10 -4.89 -1.90
CA PRO A 234 -21.85 -3.91 -2.67
C PRO A 234 -22.78 -3.05 -1.80
N ASN A 235 -22.65 -1.72 -1.88
CA ASN A 235 -23.44 -0.74 -1.11
C ASN A 235 -23.31 -0.84 0.42
N ALA A 236 -22.35 -1.60 0.94
CA ALA A 236 -22.08 -1.63 2.36
C ALA A 236 -21.38 -0.33 2.83
N VAL A 237 -21.47 -0.07 4.13
CA VAL A 237 -20.93 1.14 4.74
C VAL A 237 -19.89 0.77 5.78
N ARG A 238 -18.70 1.39 5.69
CA ARG A 238 -17.79 1.51 6.82
C ARG A 238 -18.25 2.65 7.71
N LEU A 239 -18.67 2.31 8.92
CA LEU A 239 -19.18 3.30 9.87
C LEU A 239 -18.11 4.35 10.20
N PRO A 240 -18.53 5.60 10.50
CA PRO A 240 -17.63 6.66 10.90
C PRO A 240 -16.76 6.26 12.09
N GLY A 241 -15.45 6.48 11.98
CA GLY A 241 -14.50 6.26 13.06
C GLY A 241 -13.13 6.83 12.75
N PHE A 242 -12.26 6.82 13.77
CA PHE A 242 -10.93 7.44 13.73
C PHE A 242 -9.93 6.65 14.57
N PHE A 243 -8.64 6.96 14.41
CA PHE A 243 -7.58 6.38 15.24
C PHE A 243 -7.29 7.27 16.46
N VAL A 244 -7.45 6.72 17.66
CA VAL A 244 -7.20 7.46 18.92
C VAL A 244 -5.72 7.53 19.29
N ASP A 245 -4.89 6.67 18.69
CA ASP A 245 -3.43 6.62 18.89
C ASP A 245 -2.66 7.55 17.94
N ALA A 246 -3.35 8.50 17.32
CA ALA A 246 -2.78 9.46 16.37
C ALA A 246 -2.10 8.80 15.15
N ALA A 247 -2.55 7.62 14.75
CA ALA A 247 -2.12 6.98 13.51
C ALA A 247 -2.63 7.73 12.28
N VAL A 248 -1.86 7.65 11.20
CA VAL A 248 -2.26 8.00 9.83
C VAL A 248 -2.49 6.71 9.07
N GLN A 249 -3.56 6.64 8.27
CA GLN A 249 -3.79 5.54 7.35
C GLN A 249 -3.60 6.02 5.91
N LEU A 250 -2.77 5.33 5.13
CA LEU A 250 -2.61 5.57 3.70
C LEU A 250 -3.27 4.43 2.94
N ILE A 251 -4.22 4.77 2.06
CA ILE A 251 -5.20 3.84 1.48
C ILE A 251 -5.04 3.83 -0.05
N TYR A 252 -4.80 2.65 -0.61
CA TYR A 252 -4.85 2.39 -2.04
C TYR A 252 -6.10 1.57 -2.39
N VAL A 253 -6.96 2.09 -3.27
CA VAL A 253 -8.15 1.37 -3.74
C VAL A 253 -7.73 0.32 -4.77
N ALA A 254 -7.81 -0.95 -4.39
CA ALA A 254 -7.34 -2.08 -5.18
C ALA A 254 -8.40 -2.59 -6.17
N LYS A 255 -9.69 -2.45 -5.84
CA LYS A 255 -10.80 -2.87 -6.71
C LYS A 255 -12.09 -2.13 -6.37
N GLY A 256 -12.94 -1.95 -7.37
CA GLY A 256 -14.27 -1.38 -7.20
C GLY A 256 -14.25 0.14 -7.00
N SER A 257 -15.27 0.65 -6.32
CA SER A 257 -15.45 2.10 -6.12
C SER A 257 -16.30 2.39 -4.90
N GLY A 258 -16.34 3.65 -4.48
CA GLY A 258 -17.20 4.10 -3.40
C GLY A 258 -17.06 5.60 -3.15
N ARG A 259 -17.89 6.11 -2.23
CA ARG A 259 -17.83 7.50 -1.76
C ARG A 259 -17.20 7.56 -0.39
N VAL A 260 -16.19 8.40 -0.24
CA VAL A 260 -15.45 8.61 1.01
C VAL A 260 -15.77 10.00 1.55
N GLN A 261 -16.07 10.07 2.85
CA GLN A 261 -16.13 11.32 3.58
C GLN A 261 -15.12 11.32 4.73
N ILE A 262 -14.44 12.46 4.90
CA ILE A 262 -13.53 12.70 6.02
C ILE A 262 -13.97 13.97 6.75
N ALA A 263 -14.21 13.86 8.05
CA ALA A 263 -14.44 14.97 8.96
C ALA A 263 -13.13 15.40 9.62
N GLY A 264 -12.86 16.70 9.62
CA GLY A 264 -11.72 17.31 10.29
C GLY A 264 -11.93 17.49 11.79
N THR A 265 -10.84 17.80 12.50
CA THR A 265 -10.86 18.05 13.95
C THR A 265 -11.57 19.34 14.35
N ASP A 266 -11.87 20.21 13.38
CA ASP A 266 -12.69 21.41 13.54
C ASP A 266 -14.19 21.15 13.36
N GLY A 267 -14.58 19.89 13.11
CA GLY A 267 -15.96 19.49 12.86
C GLY A 267 -16.45 19.74 11.43
N ASN A 268 -15.61 20.29 10.55
CA ASN A 268 -15.96 20.53 9.17
C ASN A 268 -15.67 19.31 8.29
N ARG A 269 -16.38 19.21 7.16
CA ARG A 269 -16.11 18.19 6.15
C ARG A 269 -14.84 18.54 5.39
N ALA A 270 -13.76 17.80 5.67
CA ALA A 270 -12.47 17.98 5.04
C ALA A 270 -12.39 17.29 3.66
N LEU A 271 -13.13 16.20 3.46
CA LEU A 271 -13.24 15.50 2.17
C LEU A 271 -14.66 14.97 1.93
N ASP A 272 -15.09 15.03 0.68
CA ASP A 272 -16.26 14.34 0.13
C ASP A 272 -15.95 13.98 -1.33
N ALA A 273 -15.63 12.72 -1.60
CA ALA A 273 -15.13 12.32 -2.90
C ALA A 273 -15.58 10.92 -3.30
N GLU A 274 -15.85 10.76 -4.60
CA GLU A 274 -15.91 9.44 -5.23
C GLU A 274 -14.50 8.93 -5.47
N VAL A 275 -14.25 7.67 -5.12
CA VAL A 275 -12.98 6.98 -5.35
C VAL A 275 -13.22 5.68 -6.09
N LYS A 276 -12.22 5.27 -6.87
CA LYS A 276 -12.24 4.02 -7.63
C LYS A 276 -10.86 3.39 -7.65
N GLU A 277 -10.79 2.18 -8.19
CA GLU A 277 -9.54 1.46 -8.40
C GLU A 277 -8.42 2.37 -8.93
N GLY A 278 -7.24 2.24 -8.31
CA GLY A 278 -6.06 3.02 -8.66
C GLY A 278 -5.89 4.32 -7.88
N TYR A 279 -6.90 4.78 -7.14
CA TYR A 279 -6.78 5.98 -6.32
C TYR A 279 -6.01 5.73 -5.02
N LEU A 280 -5.23 6.73 -4.62
CA LEU A 280 -4.58 6.82 -3.31
C LEU A 280 -5.09 8.04 -2.55
N PHE A 281 -5.40 7.86 -1.27
CA PHE A 281 -5.73 8.94 -0.34
C PHE A 281 -5.35 8.51 1.07
N GLY A 282 -5.46 9.39 2.05
CA GLY A 282 -5.18 8.99 3.43
C GLY A 282 -6.07 9.66 4.46
N LEU A 283 -6.13 9.02 5.63
CA LEU A 283 -6.81 9.49 6.81
C LEU A 283 -5.79 10.14 7.76
N PRO A 284 -5.82 11.48 7.95
CA PRO A 284 -4.92 12.16 8.87
C PRO A 284 -5.20 11.79 10.34
N LYS A 285 -4.25 12.15 11.20
CA LYS A 285 -4.35 11.95 12.65
C LYS A 285 -5.60 12.60 13.21
N PHE A 286 -6.39 11.85 13.97
CA PHE A 286 -7.63 12.29 14.62
C PHE A 286 -8.76 12.75 13.68
N PHE A 287 -8.62 12.55 12.37
CA PHE A 287 -9.73 12.77 11.45
C PHE A 287 -10.60 11.52 11.43
N ALA A 288 -11.91 11.71 11.24
CA ALA A 288 -12.86 10.60 11.17
C ALA A 288 -13.24 10.32 9.72
N MET A 289 -13.28 9.04 9.34
CA MET A 289 -13.62 8.60 7.99
C MET A 289 -14.83 7.67 7.98
N SER A 290 -15.68 7.83 6.98
CA SER A 290 -16.71 6.86 6.59
C SER A 290 -16.67 6.61 5.10
N VAL A 291 -17.03 5.39 4.69
CA VAL A 291 -17.00 4.95 3.29
C VAL A 291 -18.31 4.26 2.97
N ILE A 292 -18.91 4.60 1.83
CA ILE A 292 -20.04 3.88 1.24
C ILE A 292 -19.51 3.21 -0.02
N ALA A 293 -19.54 1.88 -0.07
CA ALA A 293 -19.12 1.14 -1.24
C ALA A 293 -20.10 1.33 -2.41
N GLY A 294 -19.59 1.28 -3.63
CA GLY A 294 -20.38 1.29 -4.85
C GLY A 294 -21.11 -0.04 -5.08
N GLY A 295 -21.83 -0.12 -6.21
CA GLY A 295 -22.65 -1.29 -6.55
C GLY A 295 -21.89 -2.59 -6.84
N GLU A 296 -20.57 -2.53 -7.01
CA GLU A 296 -19.69 -3.70 -7.21
C GLU A 296 -18.85 -4.02 -5.96
N GLY A 297 -19.07 -3.29 -4.86
CA GLY A 297 -18.22 -3.35 -3.67
C GLY A 297 -16.95 -2.51 -3.81
N MET A 298 -16.11 -2.57 -2.79
CA MET A 298 -14.86 -1.83 -2.72
C MET A 298 -13.82 -2.60 -1.92
N GLU A 299 -12.61 -2.75 -2.47
CA GLU A 299 -11.48 -3.40 -1.80
C GLU A 299 -10.31 -2.41 -1.74
N TRP A 300 -9.65 -2.32 -0.59
CA TRP A 300 -8.45 -1.51 -0.45
C TRP A 300 -7.37 -2.17 0.39
N PHE A 301 -6.14 -1.82 0.03
CA PHE A 301 -4.92 -2.14 0.73
C PHE A 301 -4.39 -0.87 1.37
N SER A 302 -4.02 -0.92 2.65
CA SER A 302 -3.55 0.25 3.36
C SER A 302 -2.42 -0.05 4.33
N ILE A 303 -1.65 0.98 4.65
CA ILE A 303 -0.73 0.97 5.79
C ILE A 303 -1.24 1.95 6.84
N ILE A 304 -1.12 1.56 8.11
CA ILE A 304 -1.49 2.41 9.25
C ILE A 304 -0.23 2.65 10.06
N THR A 305 0.13 3.91 10.36
CA THR A 305 1.38 4.28 11.05
C THR A 305 1.40 3.94 12.56
N SER A 306 0.87 2.78 12.90
CA SER A 306 0.86 2.16 14.22
C SER A 306 0.92 0.64 13.99
N PRO A 307 1.89 -0.09 14.58
CA PRO A 307 1.93 -1.55 14.46
C PRO A 307 0.71 -2.26 15.07
N ARG A 308 -0.01 -1.59 15.98
CA ARG A 308 -1.23 -2.07 16.62
C ARG A 308 -2.22 -0.90 16.72
N PRO A 309 -2.90 -0.58 15.62
CA PRO A 309 -3.72 0.62 15.55
C PRO A 309 -4.93 0.54 16.48
N ALA A 310 -5.18 1.62 17.23
CA ALA A 310 -6.36 1.74 18.07
C ALA A 310 -7.46 2.54 17.34
N PHE A 311 -8.44 1.82 16.77
CA PHE A 311 -9.54 2.41 16.02
C PHE A 311 -10.81 2.46 16.86
N GLU A 312 -11.45 3.63 16.91
CA GLU A 312 -12.72 3.83 17.60
C GLU A 312 -13.83 4.21 16.62
N GLN A 313 -15.00 3.61 16.82
CA GLN A 313 -16.21 3.91 16.06
C GLN A 313 -16.99 5.04 16.73
N LEU A 314 -17.48 5.99 15.93
CA LEU A 314 -18.35 7.07 16.41
C LEU A 314 -19.83 6.63 16.45
N THR A 315 -20.23 5.72 15.58
CA THR A 315 -21.55 5.09 15.54
C THR A 315 -21.41 3.59 15.40
N GLY A 316 -22.40 2.80 15.81
CA GLY A 316 -22.31 1.34 15.83
C GLY A 316 -22.49 0.79 17.25
N ARG A 317 -22.52 -0.54 17.35
CA ARG A 317 -22.81 -1.29 18.58
C ARG A 317 -21.86 -0.94 19.72
N THR A 318 -20.57 -0.84 19.42
CA THR A 318 -19.48 -0.58 20.36
C THR A 318 -19.01 0.87 20.33
N SER A 319 -19.79 1.77 19.71
CA SER A 319 -19.37 3.15 19.50
C SER A 319 -19.41 4.04 20.74
N GLU A 320 -18.61 5.09 20.71
CA GLU A 320 -18.56 6.14 21.74
C GLU A 320 -19.94 6.76 22.01
N LEU A 321 -20.70 7.08 20.95
CA LEU A 321 -22.06 7.60 21.12
C LEU A 321 -23.00 6.60 21.80
N ASN A 322 -22.84 5.30 21.55
CA ASN A 322 -23.66 4.30 22.21
C ASN A 322 -23.29 4.12 23.70
N MET A 323 -22.02 4.29 24.05
CA MET A 323 -21.51 4.16 25.42
C MET A 323 -21.90 5.33 26.34
N LEU A 324 -22.12 6.53 25.79
CA LEU A 324 -22.48 7.70 26.59
C LEU A 324 -23.85 7.54 27.30
N PRO A 325 -24.00 8.06 28.54
CA PRO A 325 -25.30 8.12 29.23
C PRO A 325 -26.33 8.90 28.42
N SER A 326 -27.60 8.46 28.39
CA SER A 326 -28.65 9.11 27.59
C SER A 326 -28.79 10.59 27.88
N GLN A 327 -28.73 10.99 29.15
CA GLN A 327 -28.83 12.40 29.57
C GLN A 327 -27.69 13.27 28.99
N ILE A 328 -26.48 12.70 28.86
CA ILE A 328 -25.35 13.38 28.23
C ILE A 328 -25.60 13.54 26.73
N LEU A 329 -26.11 12.51 26.05
CA LEU A 329 -26.46 12.60 24.63
C LEU A 329 -27.59 13.60 24.36
N GLU A 330 -28.67 13.55 25.16
CA GLU A 330 -29.81 14.48 25.08
C GLU A 330 -29.33 15.92 25.20
N SER A 331 -28.47 16.20 26.19
CA SER A 331 -27.91 17.53 26.43
C SER A 331 -26.91 17.95 25.35
N SER A 332 -26.03 17.03 24.93
CA SER A 332 -24.92 17.34 24.00
C SER A 332 -25.39 17.53 22.57
N LEU A 333 -26.39 16.73 22.14
CA LEU A 333 -26.99 16.84 20.81
C LEU A 333 -28.19 17.80 20.80
N ASN A 334 -28.66 18.25 21.96
CA ASN A 334 -29.86 19.06 22.13
C ASN A 334 -31.10 18.40 21.48
N VAL A 335 -31.33 17.14 21.83
CA VAL A 335 -32.40 16.31 21.27
C VAL A 335 -33.26 15.69 22.36
N THR A 336 -34.47 15.26 21.99
CA THR A 336 -35.38 14.58 22.91
C THR A 336 -34.91 13.17 23.26
N PRO A 337 -35.35 12.62 24.41
CA PRO A 337 -35.07 11.23 24.78
C PRO A 337 -35.50 10.21 23.71
N ASP A 338 -36.57 10.48 22.96
CA ASP A 338 -37.04 9.61 21.86
C ASP A 338 -36.03 9.54 20.71
N LEU A 339 -35.35 10.64 20.38
CA LEU A 339 -34.30 10.65 19.36
C LEU A 339 -33.03 9.93 19.84
N VAL A 340 -32.65 10.09 21.11
CA VAL A 340 -31.55 9.30 21.71
C VAL A 340 -31.87 7.82 21.72
N LYS A 341 -33.13 7.45 21.98
CA LYS A 341 -33.59 6.06 21.90
C LYS A 341 -33.41 5.50 20.48
N LEU A 342 -33.74 6.25 19.43
CA LEU A 342 -33.50 5.83 18.04
C LEU A 342 -32.02 5.60 17.75
N LEU A 343 -31.14 6.49 18.23
CA LEU A 343 -29.69 6.34 18.09
C LEU A 343 -29.20 5.05 18.78
N LYS A 344 -29.63 4.82 20.02
CA LYS A 344 -29.24 3.63 20.79
C LYS A 344 -29.86 2.33 20.29
N THR A 345 -30.98 2.35 19.57
CA THR A 345 -31.59 1.14 18.99
C THR A 345 -31.11 0.85 17.57
N ASN A 346 -31.18 1.84 16.68
CA ASN A 346 -30.88 1.63 15.26
C ASN A 346 -29.40 1.86 14.97
N GLY A 347 -28.80 2.89 15.59
CA GLY A 347 -27.39 3.23 15.42
C GLY A 347 -26.43 2.22 16.04
N SER A 348 -26.92 1.29 16.86
CA SER A 348 -26.14 0.21 17.50
C SER A 348 -26.35 -1.17 16.85
N ALA A 349 -27.12 -1.24 15.75
CA ALA A 349 -27.47 -2.51 15.11
C ALA A 349 -26.26 -3.21 14.48
N HIS A 350 -25.28 -2.43 14.02
CA HIS A 350 -24.13 -2.89 13.25
C HIS A 350 -22.82 -2.68 14.02
N ASP A 351 -21.79 -3.45 13.65
CA ASP A 351 -20.42 -3.24 14.10
C ASP A 351 -19.72 -2.25 13.15
N VAL A 352 -18.42 -2.39 12.86
CA VAL A 352 -17.67 -1.45 12.00
C VAL A 352 -18.21 -1.35 10.58
N PHE A 353 -18.85 -2.42 10.10
CA PHE A 353 -19.48 -2.48 8.78
C PHE A 353 -20.98 -2.65 8.92
N ALA A 354 -21.73 -1.85 8.18
CA ALA A 354 -23.17 -1.99 8.01
C ALA A 354 -23.46 -2.54 6.60
N PRO A 355 -24.29 -3.59 6.48
CA PRO A 355 -24.78 -4.05 5.19
C PRO A 355 -25.65 -2.96 4.53
N PRO A 356 -25.95 -3.10 3.22
CA PRO A 356 -26.84 -2.18 2.53
C PRO A 356 -28.14 -2.03 3.31
N SER A 357 -28.51 -0.79 3.58
CA SER A 357 -29.82 -0.51 4.16
C SER A 357 -30.86 -1.01 3.16
N GLN A 358 -31.70 -1.97 3.55
CA GLN A 358 -32.98 -2.14 2.86
C GLN A 358 -33.70 -0.82 3.06
N THR A 359 -33.82 -0.02 1.99
CA THR A 359 -34.49 1.27 1.97
C THR A 359 -35.74 1.22 2.85
N ARG A 360 -35.70 1.92 3.99
CA ARG A 360 -36.94 2.36 4.62
C ARG A 360 -37.46 3.49 3.74
N ASN A 361 -38.40 3.14 2.87
CA ASN A 361 -39.22 4.10 2.14
C ASN A 361 -39.90 5.07 3.10
#